data_AF-A0A5C9BCS9-F1
#
_entry.id   AF-A0A5C9BCS9-F1
#
_cell.length_a   1.000
_cell.length_b   1.000
_cell.length_c   1.000
_cell.angle_alpha   90.00
_cell.angle_beta   90.00
_cell.angle_gamma   90.00
#
_symmetry.space_group_name_H-M   'P 1'
#
loop_
_entity.id
_entity.type
_entity.pdbx_description
1 polymer ?
#
loop_
_entity_poly.entity_id
_entity_poly.type
_entity_poly.pdbx_seq_one_letter_code
_entity_poly.pdbx_strand_id
1 'polypeptide(L)'
;MPGVLAITAPRFDPRGGASDGEQERSIGQFLRHFDTTSPINAFPLVTLVDDSEFAARNLNNWLWTTFTRSNPAADVTGLGAFVHQKHWGCRGSLIIDARIKPHHAPPLIEDSEVTRRVDALFANNGPLHGLW
;
A
#
# COMPACT_ATOMS: atom_id res chain seq x y z
N MET A 1 12.12 -6.41 -1.22
CA MET A 1 13.13 -5.87 -0.28
C MET A 1 13.18 -6.78 0.94
N PRO A 2 14.32 -6.93 1.63
CA PRO A 2 14.40 -7.76 2.83
C PRO A 2 13.47 -7.26 3.94
N GLY A 3 12.70 -8.16 4.56
CA GLY A 3 11.88 -7.87 5.74
C GLY A 3 10.52 -7.17 5.50
N VAL A 4 10.16 -6.87 4.26
CA VAL A 4 8.86 -6.25 3.92
C VAL A 4 8.04 -7.19 3.05
N LEU A 5 6.78 -7.44 3.45
CA LEU A 5 5.80 -8.18 2.67
C LEU A 5 4.69 -7.24 2.17
N ALA A 6 4.60 -7.06 0.85
CA ALA A 6 3.48 -6.36 0.22
C ALA A 6 2.40 -7.35 -0.19
N ILE A 7 1.14 -7.09 0.17
CA ILE A 7 -0.01 -7.94 -0.15
C ILE A 7 -1.02 -7.12 -0.94
N THR A 8 -1.40 -7.61 -2.11
CA THR A 8 -2.55 -7.08 -2.84
C THR A 8 -3.81 -7.37 -2.04
N ALA A 9 -4.45 -6.32 -1.52
CA ALA A 9 -5.65 -6.42 -0.71
C ALA A 9 -6.88 -5.95 -1.50
N PRO A 10 -8.11 -6.39 -1.12
CA PRO A 10 -9.32 -5.89 -1.75
C PRO A 10 -9.43 -4.37 -1.67
N ARG A 11 -10.07 -3.75 -2.67
CA ARG A 11 -10.30 -2.30 -2.73
C ARG A 11 -10.89 -1.80 -1.42
N PHE A 12 -10.38 -0.68 -0.92
CA PHE A 12 -10.88 -0.07 0.31
C PHE A 12 -12.37 0.30 0.18
N ASP A 13 -13.20 -0.13 1.14
CA ASP A 13 -14.62 0.23 1.24
C ASP A 13 -14.87 1.11 2.47
N PRO A 14 -15.22 2.41 2.28
CA PRO A 14 -15.49 3.33 3.38
C PRO A 14 -16.77 3.00 4.17
N ARG A 15 -17.73 2.28 3.57
CA ARG A 15 -19.02 1.96 4.21
C ARG A 15 -18.91 0.83 5.22
N GLY A 16 -17.78 0.13 5.25
CA GLY A 16 -17.46 -0.83 6.29
C GLY A 16 -17.15 -0.18 7.66
N GLY A 17 -17.08 1.15 7.77
CA GLY A 17 -16.45 1.83 8.91
C GLY A 17 -17.19 3.01 9.54
N ALA A 18 -18.51 3.11 9.45
CA ALA A 18 -19.27 4.27 9.95
C ALA A 18 -19.63 4.25 11.46
N SER A 19 -18.82 3.65 12.34
CA SER A 19 -19.07 3.72 13.79
C SER A 19 -17.77 3.58 14.60
N ASP A 20 -17.34 4.65 15.26
CA ASP A 20 -16.42 4.75 16.43
C ASP A 20 -15.22 3.78 16.56
N GLY A 21 -14.68 3.31 15.43
CA GLY A 21 -13.58 2.34 15.35
C GLY A 21 -13.09 2.18 13.91
N GLU A 22 -12.61 3.28 13.33
CA GLU A 22 -12.32 3.46 11.88
C GLU A 22 -11.33 2.43 11.30
N GLN A 23 -10.49 1.81 12.14
CA GLN A 23 -9.46 0.85 11.73
C GLN A 23 -9.96 -0.60 11.65
N GLU A 24 -11.06 -0.92 12.33
CA GLU A 24 -11.28 -2.27 12.87
C GLU A 24 -12.01 -3.22 11.92
N ARG A 25 -12.70 -2.74 10.88
CA ARG A 25 -13.45 -3.64 9.99
C ARG A 25 -12.72 -3.99 8.69
N SER A 26 -12.01 -3.04 8.08
CA SER A 26 -11.29 -3.31 6.81
C SER A 26 -9.99 -4.09 7.03
N ILE A 27 -9.14 -3.64 7.97
CA ILE A 27 -7.94 -4.38 8.37
C ILE A 27 -8.29 -5.52 9.33
N GLY A 28 -9.32 -5.38 10.16
CA GLY A 28 -9.67 -6.43 11.12
C GLY A 28 -10.11 -7.75 10.47
N GLN A 29 -10.68 -7.75 9.26
CA GLN A 29 -10.89 -9.00 8.54
C GLN A 29 -9.58 -9.71 8.21
N PHE A 30 -8.56 -8.95 7.79
CA PHE A 30 -7.23 -9.49 7.57
C PHE A 30 -6.64 -10.04 8.88
N LEU A 31 -6.72 -9.26 9.97
CA LEU A 31 -6.23 -9.67 11.29
C LEU A 31 -6.91 -10.94 11.83
N ARG A 32 -8.18 -11.20 11.50
CA ARG A 32 -8.86 -12.44 11.94
C ARG A 32 -8.29 -13.72 11.33
N HIS A 33 -7.55 -13.63 10.22
CA HIS A 33 -6.95 -14.80 9.56
C HIS A 33 -5.55 -15.14 10.08
N PHE A 34 -4.96 -14.26 10.88
CA PHE A 34 -3.58 -14.39 11.33
C PHE A 34 -3.47 -14.13 12.83
N ASP A 35 -2.56 -14.85 13.46
CA ASP A 35 -2.18 -14.66 14.85
C ASP A 35 -0.66 -14.45 14.96
N THR A 36 -0.16 -14.36 16.19
CA THR A 36 1.27 -14.17 16.47
C THR A 36 2.14 -15.38 16.16
N THR A 37 1.54 -16.53 15.83
CA THR A 37 2.25 -17.76 15.44
C THR A 37 2.25 -17.99 13.94
N SER A 38 1.47 -17.19 13.21
CA SER A 38 1.29 -17.34 11.77
C SER A 38 2.60 -17.04 11.01
N PRO A 39 2.86 -17.72 9.87
CA PRO A 39 4.09 -17.55 9.08
C PRO A 39 4.35 -16.12 8.59
N ILE A 40 3.31 -15.30 8.49
CA ILE A 40 3.42 -13.89 8.11
C ILE A 40 4.35 -13.11 9.04
N ASN A 41 4.50 -13.54 10.30
CA ASN A 41 5.41 -12.94 11.28
C ASN A 41 6.90 -13.15 10.96
N ALA A 42 7.25 -13.93 9.93
CA ALA A 42 8.60 -13.95 9.37
C ALA A 42 8.97 -12.59 8.72
N PHE A 43 7.98 -11.75 8.43
CA PHE A 43 8.16 -10.40 7.93
C PHE A 43 7.79 -9.39 9.03
N PRO A 44 8.74 -8.58 9.53
CA PRO A 44 8.45 -7.58 10.56
C PRO A 44 7.47 -6.50 10.09
N LEU A 45 7.41 -6.23 8.78
CA LEU A 45 6.54 -5.23 8.19
C LEU A 45 5.70 -5.82 7.06
N VAL A 46 4.39 -5.63 7.14
CA VAL A 46 3.40 -6.01 6.13
C VAL A 46 2.70 -4.75 5.64
N THR A 47 2.58 -4.59 4.32
CA THR A 47 1.84 -3.49 3.71
C THR A 47 0.68 -4.02 2.87
N LEU A 48 -0.54 -3.58 3.15
CA LEU A 48 -1.71 -3.85 2.32
C LEU A 48 -1.77 -2.79 1.21
N VAL A 49 -1.72 -3.21 -0.04
CA VAL A 49 -1.64 -2.32 -1.20
C VAL A 49 -2.63 -2.74 -2.28
N ASP A 50 -2.90 -1.85 -3.24
CA ASP A 50 -3.75 -2.19 -4.40
C ASP A 50 -3.00 -3.08 -5.42
N ASP A 51 -1.67 -2.97 -5.49
CA ASP A 51 -0.82 -3.73 -6.41
C ASP A 51 0.53 -4.05 -5.73
N SER A 52 0.66 -5.30 -5.25
CA SER A 52 1.88 -5.77 -4.59
C SER A 52 3.05 -5.97 -5.55
N GLU A 53 2.79 -6.27 -6.82
CA GLU A 53 3.86 -6.43 -7.81
C GLU A 53 4.51 -5.07 -8.07
N PHE A 54 3.71 -4.03 -8.32
CA PHE A 54 4.22 -2.66 -8.47
C PHE A 54 5.01 -2.20 -7.25
N ALA A 55 4.44 -2.39 -6.05
CA ALA A 55 5.08 -1.96 -4.80
C ALA A 55 6.40 -2.72 -4.55
N ALA A 56 6.46 -4.03 -4.82
CA ALA A 56 7.63 -4.85 -4.54
C ALA A 56 8.78 -4.68 -5.54
N ARG A 57 8.51 -4.16 -6.75
CA ARG A 57 9.51 -4.01 -7.83
C ARG A 57 10.77 -3.26 -7.42
N ASN A 58 10.64 -2.19 -6.64
CA ASN A 58 11.78 -1.43 -6.12
C ASN A 58 11.38 -0.61 -4.87
N LEU A 59 12.40 -0.09 -4.17
CA LEU A 59 12.20 0.69 -2.95
C LEU A 59 11.40 1.97 -3.20
N ASN A 60 11.64 2.67 -4.31
CA ASN A 60 10.96 3.94 -4.60
C ASN A 60 9.45 3.74 -4.76
N ASN A 61 9.04 2.68 -5.47
CA ASN A 61 7.64 2.32 -5.63
C ASN A 61 7.01 2.02 -4.27
N TRP A 62 7.67 1.21 -3.44
CA TRP A 62 7.16 0.89 -2.12
C TRP A 62 7.02 2.12 -1.22
N LEU A 63 8.03 2.99 -1.18
CA LEU A 63 8.01 4.23 -0.42
C LEU A 63 6.85 5.13 -0.87
N TRP A 64 6.72 5.32 -2.18
CA TRP A 64 5.65 6.13 -2.75
C TRP A 64 4.27 5.52 -2.44
N THR A 65 4.05 4.25 -2.76
CA THR A 65 2.76 3.58 -2.52
C THR A 65 2.39 3.62 -1.04
N THR A 66 3.33 3.33 -0.15
CA THR A 66 3.07 3.20 1.28
C THR A 66 2.79 4.56 1.91
N PHE A 67 3.71 5.51 1.78
CA PHE A 67 3.67 6.76 2.54
C PHE A 67 2.83 7.86 1.90
N THR A 68 2.43 7.75 0.63
CA THR A 68 1.46 8.68 0.02
C THR A 68 0.01 8.26 0.20
N ARG A 69 -0.23 7.03 0.72
CA ARG A 69 -1.58 6.46 0.85
C ARG A 69 -1.94 6.01 2.26
N SER A 70 -1.04 6.18 3.24
CA SER A 70 -1.29 5.83 4.63
C SER A 70 -1.39 7.07 5.51
N ASN A 71 -2.41 7.13 6.36
CA ASN A 71 -2.48 8.00 7.52
C ASN A 71 -1.94 7.24 8.75
N PRO A 72 -0.81 7.64 9.36
CA PRO A 72 -0.22 6.93 10.50
C PRO A 72 -1.19 6.66 11.66
N ALA A 73 -2.16 7.55 11.90
CA ALA A 73 -3.12 7.38 13.00
C ALA A 73 -4.22 6.33 12.70
N ALA A 74 -4.59 6.17 11.43
CA ALA A 74 -5.73 5.34 11.03
C ALA A 74 -5.32 4.03 10.32
N ASP A 75 -4.15 3.99 9.70
CA ASP A 75 -3.74 2.91 8.82
C ASP A 75 -2.64 2.01 9.40
N VAL A 76 -2.12 2.31 10.60
CA VAL A 76 -1.08 1.52 11.27
C VAL A 76 -1.68 0.67 12.37
N THR A 77 -1.47 -0.64 12.27
CA THR A 77 -1.86 -1.62 13.29
C THR A 77 -0.84 -2.76 13.36
N GLY A 78 -1.11 -3.83 14.08
CA GLY A 78 -0.24 -5.01 14.06
C GLY A 78 -0.85 -6.25 14.68
N LEU A 79 -0.24 -7.40 14.41
CA LEU A 79 -0.71 -8.67 14.97
C LEU A 79 -0.48 -8.70 16.49
N GLY A 80 -1.55 -8.97 17.23
CA GLY A 80 -1.53 -8.89 18.69
C GLY A 80 -1.22 -7.49 19.22
N ALA A 81 -1.76 -6.45 18.57
CA ALA A 81 -1.65 -5.06 19.00
C ALA A 81 -2.05 -4.87 20.48
N PHE A 82 -1.35 -4.00 21.19
CA PHE A 82 -1.57 -3.71 22.59
C PHE A 82 -1.13 -2.29 22.95
N VAL A 83 -1.61 -1.81 24.10
CA VAL A 83 -1.09 -0.61 24.75
C VAL A 83 -0.58 -0.98 26.13
N HIS A 84 0.68 -0.68 26.43
CA HIS A 84 1.29 -0.87 27.74
C HIS A 84 1.92 0.44 28.21
N GLN A 85 1.51 0.96 29.36
CA GLN A 85 2.01 2.24 29.88
C GLN A 85 1.99 3.38 28.84
N LYS A 86 0.85 3.55 28.14
CA LYS A 86 0.65 4.53 27.05
C LYS A 86 1.52 4.33 25.80
N HIS A 87 2.31 3.27 25.73
CA HIS A 87 3.05 2.89 24.52
C HIS A 87 2.22 1.88 23.74
N TRP A 88 1.94 2.20 22.49
CA TRP A 88 1.33 1.26 21.55
C TRP A 88 2.41 0.34 20.97
N GLY A 89 2.07 -0.91 20.73
CA GLY A 89 2.92 -1.87 20.04
C GLY A 89 2.14 -3.07 19.53
N CYS A 90 2.83 -3.99 18.88
CA CYS A 90 2.29 -5.27 18.43
C CYS A 90 3.27 -6.41 18.75
N ARG A 91 2.74 -7.63 18.91
CA ARG A 91 3.56 -8.82 19.23
C ARG A 91 4.06 -9.55 17.99
N GLY A 92 3.39 -9.33 16.86
CA GLY A 92 3.77 -9.86 15.55
C GLY A 92 4.10 -8.74 14.56
N SER A 93 3.88 -9.00 13.28
CA SER A 93 4.13 -8.03 12.19
C SER A 93 3.39 -6.72 12.41
N LEU A 94 4.09 -5.62 12.14
CA LEU A 94 3.48 -4.31 11.94
C LEU A 94 2.76 -4.31 10.59
N ILE A 95 1.55 -3.76 10.54
CA ILE A 95 0.71 -3.71 9.35
C ILE A 95 0.41 -2.25 9.02
N ILE A 96 0.65 -1.87 7.76
CA ILE A 96 0.27 -0.56 7.22
C ILE A 96 -0.73 -0.76 6.08
N ASP A 97 -1.89 -0.12 6.17
CA ASP A 97 -2.86 -0.05 5.08
C ASP A 97 -2.53 1.10 4.13
N ALA A 98 -1.96 0.76 2.99
CA ALA A 98 -1.56 1.68 1.93
C ALA A 98 -2.46 1.58 0.68
N ARG A 99 -3.67 1.03 0.82
CA ARG A 99 -4.66 1.05 -0.27
C ARG A 99 -5.14 2.46 -0.54
N ILE A 100 -5.57 2.75 -1.76
CA ILE A 100 -6.22 4.02 -2.10
C ILE A 100 -7.55 4.15 -1.35
N LYS A 101 -7.75 5.29 -0.67
CA LYS A 101 -9.02 5.64 -0.01
C LYS A 101 -9.84 6.59 -0.90
N PRO A 102 -11.18 6.63 -0.76
CA PRO A 102 -12.06 7.47 -1.59
C PRO A 102 -11.77 8.97 -1.55
N HIS A 103 -11.17 9.47 -0.46
CA HIS A 103 -10.81 10.87 -0.31
C HIS A 103 -9.42 11.21 -0.89
N HIS A 104 -8.66 10.22 -1.35
CA HIS A 104 -7.41 10.50 -2.07
C HIS A 104 -7.72 11.07 -3.45
N ALA A 105 -6.82 11.93 -3.94
CA ALA A 105 -6.85 12.34 -5.33
C ALA A 105 -6.77 11.10 -6.24
N PRO A 106 -7.50 11.08 -7.36
CA PRO A 106 -7.35 10.03 -8.35
C PRO A 106 -5.89 9.98 -8.84
N PRO A 107 -5.37 8.79 -9.19
CA PRO A 107 -4.03 8.69 -9.72
C PRO A 107 -3.92 9.49 -11.03
N LEU A 108 -2.74 10.06 -11.29
CA LEU A 108 -2.42 10.60 -12.60
C LEU A 108 -2.25 9.42 -13.57
N ILE A 109 -3.21 9.28 -14.48
CA ILE A 109 -3.18 8.25 -15.53
C ILE A 109 -2.82 8.96 -16.82
N GLU A 110 -1.77 8.50 -17.48
CA GLU A 110 -1.37 9.02 -18.78
C GLU A 110 -2.43 8.69 -19.84
N ASP A 111 -2.66 9.62 -20.76
CA ASP A 111 -3.51 9.38 -21.92
C ASP A 111 -2.73 8.50 -22.92
N SER A 112 -3.25 7.31 -23.20
CA SER A 112 -2.55 6.32 -24.03
C SER A 112 -2.33 6.79 -25.47
N GLU A 113 -3.20 7.66 -26.00
CA GLU A 113 -3.00 8.24 -27.33
C GLU A 113 -1.89 9.29 -27.30
N VAL A 114 -1.87 10.14 -26.27
CA VAL A 114 -0.80 11.13 -26.08
C VAL A 114 0.54 10.44 -25.88
N THR A 115 0.63 9.45 -24.99
CA THR A 115 1.87 8.68 -24.76
C THR A 115 2.37 8.05 -26.05
N ARG A 116 1.50 7.38 -26.82
CA ARG A 116 1.88 6.79 -28.12
C ARG A 116 2.38 7.83 -29.13
N ARG A 117 1.76 9.01 -29.18
CA ARG A 117 2.20 10.11 -30.05
C ARG A 117 3.58 10.61 -29.65
N VAL A 118 3.83 10.77 -28.35
CA VAL A 118 5.15 11.18 -27.82
C VAL A 118 6.20 10.11 -28.11
N ASP A 119 5.91 8.84 -27.84
CA ASP A 119 6.82 7.71 -28.11
C ASP A 119 7.24 7.67 -29.59
N ALA A 120 6.31 7.92 -30.51
CA ALA A 120 6.59 7.97 -31.94
C ALA A 120 7.57 9.10 -32.34
N LEU A 121 7.63 10.21 -31.58
CA LEU A 121 8.58 11.29 -31.83
C LEU A 121 10.02 10.89 -31.49
N PHE A 122 10.20 10.02 -30.49
CA PHE A 122 11.50 9.53 -30.02
C PHE A 122 11.94 8.21 -30.68
N ALA A 123 11.03 7.51 -31.38
CA ALA A 123 11.34 6.29 -32.12
C ALA A 123 12.42 6.50 -33.19
N ASN A 124 13.01 5.40 -33.68
CA ASN A 124 13.97 5.44 -34.78
C ASN A 124 13.38 6.18 -36.00
N ASN A 125 14.08 7.21 -36.47
CA ASN A 125 13.66 8.16 -37.53
C ASN A 125 12.62 9.22 -37.10
N GLY A 126 12.24 9.30 -35.83
CA GLY A 126 11.42 10.37 -35.28
C GLY A 126 12.20 11.69 -35.14
N PRO A 127 11.50 12.84 -35.12
CA PRO A 127 12.14 14.16 -35.05
C PRO A 127 12.95 14.40 -33.76
N LEU A 128 12.72 13.63 -32.70
CA LEU A 128 13.42 13.73 -31.41
C LEU A 128 14.33 12.52 -31.15
N HIS A 129 14.60 11.69 -32.16
CA HIS A 129 15.42 10.50 -32.02
C HIS A 129 16.82 10.83 -31.46
N GLY A 130 17.24 10.12 -30.40
CA GLY A 130 18.55 10.28 -29.74
C GLY A 130 18.65 11.39 -28.70
N LEU A 131 17.54 12.06 -28.37
CA LEU A 131 17.47 13.13 -27.35
C LEU A 131 16.97 12.66 -25.97
N TRP A 132 17.07 11.36 -25.68
CA TRP A 132 16.60 10.74 -24.43
C TRP A 132 17.65 9.80 -23.84
#